data_AF-A0A2W4KX59-F1
#
_entry.id   AF-A0A2W4KX59-F1
#
_cell.length_a   1.000
_cell.length_b   1.000
_cell.length_c   1.000
_cell.angle_alpha   90.00
_cell.angle_beta   90.00
_cell.angle_gamma   90.00
#
_symmetry.space_group_name_H-M   'P 1'
#
loop_
_entity.id
_entity.type
_entity.pdbx_description
1 polymer ?
#
loop_
_entity_poly.entity_id
_entity_poly.type
_entity_poly.pdbx_seq_one_letter_code
_entity_poly.pdbx_strand_id
1 'polypeptide(L)'
;MSQKTNRHTKLVFWLAVATGLVLSIIGLRFLLQPESAANFFGIDKRSPGFAPHAAIALRDLWLGLLLIALAVLRDWRAVALWLGLATLVCFGDAAIAAVSSGRAVSIAFHGGSGLFCGILATLAWRLSRTHAG
;
A
#
# COMPACT_ATOMS: atom_id res chain seq x y z
N MET A 1 -6.46 21.31 -24.64
CA MET A 1 -6.66 20.16 -23.72
C MET A 1 -5.38 19.72 -22.97
N SER A 2 -4.36 20.58 -22.79
CA SER A 2 -2.99 20.13 -22.43
C SER A 2 -2.58 20.31 -20.95
N GLN A 3 -3.08 21.34 -20.24
CA GLN A 3 -2.55 21.67 -18.90
C GLN A 3 -3.12 20.81 -17.76
N LYS A 4 -4.40 20.42 -17.85
CA LYS A 4 -5.13 19.67 -16.79
C LYS A 4 -4.61 18.24 -16.65
N THR A 5 -4.36 17.57 -17.76
CA THR A 5 -3.82 16.20 -17.85
C THR A 5 -2.46 16.08 -17.15
N ASN A 6 -1.63 17.13 -17.24
CA ASN A 6 -0.33 17.19 -16.58
C ASN A 6 -0.45 17.25 -15.05
N ARG A 7 -1.38 18.04 -14.50
CA ARG A 7 -1.59 18.14 -13.04
C ARG A 7 -2.09 16.82 -12.45
N HIS A 8 -3.02 16.14 -13.12
CA HIS A 8 -3.56 14.86 -12.65
C HIS A 8 -2.50 13.76 -12.66
N THR A 9 -1.68 13.71 -13.70
CA THR A 9 -0.56 12.77 -13.80
C THR A 9 0.47 13.01 -12.70
N LYS A 10 0.83 14.27 -12.44
CA LYS A 10 1.74 14.62 -11.33
C LYS A 10 1.16 14.25 -9.97
N LEU A 11 -0.14 14.44 -9.76
CA LEU A 11 -0.78 14.05 -8.51
C LEU A 11 -0.72 12.54 -8.30
N VAL A 12 -1.14 11.75 -9.30
CA VAL A 12 -1.12 10.28 -9.22
C VAL A 12 0.32 9.76 -9.04
N PHE A 13 1.29 10.35 -9.74
CA PHE A 13 2.71 10.06 -9.56
C PHE A 13 3.14 10.21 -8.09
N TRP A 14 2.93 11.39 -7.51
CA TRP A 14 3.38 11.66 -6.14
C TRP A 14 2.61 10.86 -5.09
N LEU A 15 1.32 10.60 -5.33
CA LEU A 15 0.55 9.71 -4.45
C LEU A 15 1.05 8.27 -4.50
N ALA A 16 1.38 7.74 -5.69
CA ALA A 16 1.96 6.40 -5.82
C ALA A 16 3.34 6.31 -5.13
N VAL A 17 4.21 7.31 -5.34
CA VAL A 17 5.51 7.38 -4.66
C VAL A 17 5.34 7.47 -3.14
N ALA A 18 4.46 8.34 -2.65
CA ALA A 18 4.17 8.47 -1.22
C ALA A 18 3.63 7.17 -0.62
N THR A 19 2.76 6.48 -1.35
CA THR A 19 2.22 5.17 -0.94
C THR A 19 3.33 4.13 -0.81
N GLY A 20 4.22 4.04 -1.80
CA GLY A 20 5.34 3.11 -1.76
C GLY A 20 6.34 3.45 -0.64
N LEU A 21 6.55 4.75 -0.35
CA LEU A 21 7.37 5.20 0.78
C LEU A 21 6.74 4.81 2.12
N VAL A 22 5.44 5.05 2.31
CA VAL A 22 4.73 4.66 3.53
C VAL A 22 4.82 3.15 3.75
N LEU A 23 4.60 2.34 2.71
CA LEU A 23 4.73 0.88 2.81
C LEU A 23 6.16 0.45 3.15
N SER A 24 7.17 1.10 2.56
CA SER A 24 8.58 0.83 2.88
C SER A 24 8.92 1.18 4.33
N ILE A 25 8.38 2.30 4.85
CA ILE A 25 8.54 2.72 6.25
C ILE A 25 7.87 1.73 7.20
N ILE A 26 6.70 1.19 6.83
CA ILE A 26 6.04 0.12 7.58
C ILE A 26 6.94 -1.11 7.65
N GLY A 27 7.52 -1.54 6.52
CA GLY A 27 8.46 -2.64 6.48
C GLY A 27 9.69 -2.42 7.39
N LEU A 28 10.28 -1.22 7.33
CA LEU A 28 11.38 -0.85 8.23
C LEU A 28 10.96 -0.88 9.71
N ARG A 29 9.73 -0.43 10.02
CA ARG A 29 9.19 -0.48 11.38
C ARG A 29 9.03 -1.92 11.89
N PHE A 30 8.67 -2.88 11.02
CA PHE A 30 8.64 -4.30 11.39
C PHE A 30 10.03 -4.90 11.68
N LEU A 31 11.11 -4.33 11.14
CA LEU A 31 12.49 -4.72 11.52
C LEU A 31 12.92 -4.12 12.86
N LEU A 32 12.66 -2.82 13.05
CA LEU A 32 13.18 -2.06 14.18
C LEU A 32 12.33 -2.20 15.44
N GLN A 33 11.00 -2.33 15.28
CA GLN A 33 10.02 -2.33 16.35
C GLN A 33 8.89 -3.35 16.10
N PRO A 34 9.21 -4.64 15.93
CA PRO A 34 8.29 -5.68 15.45
C PRO A 34 6.99 -5.78 16.26
N GLU A 35 7.09 -5.83 17.59
CA GLU A 35 5.93 -5.97 18.49
C GLU A 35 5.00 -4.76 18.45
N SER A 36 5.57 -3.56 18.43
CA SER A 36 4.81 -2.31 18.30
C SER A 36 4.13 -2.22 16.94
N ALA A 37 4.80 -2.67 15.88
CA ALA A 37 4.25 -2.75 14.53
C ALA A 37 3.08 -3.74 14.48
N ALA A 38 3.31 -4.97 14.91
CA ALA A 38 2.31 -6.04 14.95
C ALA A 38 1.05 -5.61 15.70
N ASN A 39 1.19 -5.04 16.90
CA ASN A 39 0.07 -4.55 17.69
C ASN A 39 -0.72 -3.47 16.93
N PHE A 40 -0.05 -2.48 16.34
CA PHE A 40 -0.73 -1.43 15.55
C PHE A 40 -1.53 -2.03 14.39
N PHE A 41 -0.97 -3.03 13.70
CA PHE A 41 -1.59 -3.73 12.58
C PHE A 41 -2.69 -4.72 12.98
N GLY A 42 -2.95 -4.87 14.29
CA GLY A 42 -4.03 -5.70 14.83
C GLY A 42 -3.64 -7.16 14.98
N ILE A 43 -2.35 -7.51 14.88
CA ILE A 43 -1.84 -8.86 15.13
C ILE A 43 -1.79 -9.08 16.64
N ASP A 44 -2.35 -10.21 17.10
CA ASP A 44 -2.47 -10.56 18.52
C ASP A 44 -1.09 -10.65 19.20
N LYS A 45 -1.06 -10.42 20.52
CA LYS A 45 0.17 -10.25 21.33
C LYS A 45 1.00 -11.53 21.52
N ARG A 46 0.59 -12.65 20.94
CA ARG A 46 1.39 -13.87 20.94
C ARG A 46 2.58 -13.65 20.01
N SER A 47 3.74 -13.35 20.60
CA SER A 47 4.99 -13.12 19.87
C SER A 47 5.41 -14.42 19.16
N PRO A 48 5.39 -14.47 17.82
CA PRO A 48 5.81 -15.64 17.06
C PRO A 48 7.33 -15.68 16.84
N GLY A 49 8.08 -14.81 17.53
CA GLY A 49 9.51 -14.59 17.32
C GLY A 49 9.81 -13.65 16.15
N PHE A 50 11.11 -13.44 15.86
CA PHE A 50 11.57 -12.44 14.89
C PHE A 50 11.27 -12.80 13.42
N ALA A 51 11.36 -14.09 13.05
CA ALA A 51 11.33 -14.50 11.64
C ALA A 51 10.06 -14.11 10.87
N PRO A 52 8.83 -14.24 11.43
CA PRO A 52 7.62 -13.76 10.75
C PRO A 52 7.61 -12.25 10.54
N HIS A 53 8.11 -11.47 11.50
CA HIS A 53 8.22 -10.01 11.34
C HIS A 53 9.24 -9.62 10.27
N ALA A 54 10.37 -10.33 10.18
CA ALA A 54 11.37 -10.12 9.14
C ALA A 54 10.82 -10.43 7.74
N ALA A 55 9.99 -11.46 7.60
CA ALA A 55 9.32 -11.78 6.34
C ALA A 55 8.33 -10.69 5.91
N ILE A 56 7.52 -10.18 6.86
CA ILE A 56 6.61 -9.03 6.62
C ILE A 56 7.42 -7.81 6.19
N ALA A 57 8.48 -7.50 6.93
CA ALA A 57 9.34 -6.36 6.64
C ALA A 57 9.94 -6.39 5.23
N LEU A 58 10.52 -7.53 4.83
CA LEU A 58 11.13 -7.69 3.51
C LEU A 58 10.08 -7.53 2.40
N ARG A 59 8.90 -8.13 2.58
CA ARG A 59 7.80 -8.03 1.62
C ARG A 59 7.34 -6.59 1.46
N ASP A 60 7.15 -5.87 2.56
CA ASP A 60 6.63 -4.50 2.54
C ASP A 60 7.68 -3.55 1.93
N LEU A 61 8.98 -3.73 2.25
CA LEU A 61 10.07 -3.01 1.59
C LEU A 61 10.10 -3.28 0.08
N TRP A 62 10.07 -4.56 -0.32
CA TRP A 62 10.09 -4.94 -1.73
C TRP A 62 8.89 -4.38 -2.50
N LEU A 63 7.68 -4.56 -1.98
CA LEU A 63 6.44 -4.08 -2.60
C LEU A 63 6.39 -2.56 -2.66
N GLY A 64 6.82 -1.86 -1.61
CA GLY A 64 6.86 -0.40 -1.57
C GLY A 64 7.84 0.17 -2.59
N LEU A 65 9.06 -0.38 -2.66
CA LEU A 65 10.06 -0.01 -3.66
C LEU A 65 9.60 -0.33 -5.09
N LEU A 66 8.91 -1.46 -5.29
CA LEU A 66 8.35 -1.83 -6.59
C LEU A 66 7.32 -0.80 -7.05
N LEU A 67 6.38 -0.37 -6.20
CA LEU A 67 5.41 0.66 -6.57
C LEU A 67 6.10 1.98 -6.95
N ILE A 68 7.13 2.40 -6.20
CA ILE A 68 7.92 3.60 -6.53
C ILE A 68 8.56 3.45 -7.91
N ALA A 69 9.21 2.31 -8.17
CA ALA A 69 9.86 2.04 -9.46
C ALA A 69 8.85 2.11 -10.62
N LEU A 70 7.68 1.46 -10.48
CA LEU A 70 6.62 1.50 -11.50
C LEU A 70 6.11 2.93 -11.75
N ALA A 71 5.96 3.74 -10.69
CA ALA A 71 5.56 5.13 -10.81
C ALA A 71 6.64 5.99 -11.50
N VAL A 72 7.91 5.79 -11.18
CA VAL A 72 9.06 6.46 -11.82
C VAL A 72 9.16 6.12 -13.31
N LEU A 73 8.97 4.85 -13.65
CA LEU A 73 8.93 4.35 -15.03
C LEU A 73 7.66 4.77 -15.79
N ARG A 74 6.69 5.38 -15.09
CA ARG A 74 5.40 5.82 -15.66
C ARG A 74 4.59 4.67 -16.27
N ASP A 75 4.80 3.44 -15.80
CA ASP A 75 3.98 2.29 -16.18
C ASP A 75 2.66 2.32 -15.41
N TRP A 76 1.76 3.17 -15.86
CA TRP A 76 0.47 3.41 -15.19
C TRP A 76 -0.42 2.17 -15.16
N ARG A 77 -0.25 1.25 -16.11
CA ARG A 77 -1.01 0.00 -16.11
C ARG A 77 -0.51 -0.92 -15.01
N ALA A 78 0.81 -1.06 -14.85
CA ALA A 78 1.39 -1.82 -13.75
C ALA A 78 1.09 -1.17 -12.38
N VAL A 79 1.17 0.16 -12.25
CA VAL A 79 0.78 0.90 -11.03
C VAL A 79 -0.69 0.62 -10.68
N ALA A 80 -1.59 0.64 -11.66
CA ALA A 80 -3.00 0.38 -11.45
C ALA A 80 -3.27 -1.05 -10.98
N LEU A 81 -2.61 -2.05 -11.59
CA LEU A 81 -2.75 -3.46 -11.19
C LEU A 81 -2.19 -3.68 -9.78
N TRP A 82 -1.03 -3.11 -9.48
CA TRP A 82 -0.42 -3.19 -8.16
C TRP A 82 -1.34 -2.62 -7.08
N LEU A 83 -1.86 -1.40 -7.28
CA LEU A 83 -2.76 -0.75 -6.31
C LEU A 83 -4.12 -1.44 -6.22
N GLY A 84 -4.61 -1.99 -7.34
CA GLY A 84 -5.83 -2.78 -7.37
C GLY A 84 -5.72 -4.05 -6.54
N LEU A 85 -4.60 -4.78 -6.64
CA LEU A 85 -4.33 -5.95 -5.80
C LEU A 85 -4.08 -5.54 -4.34
N ALA A 86 -3.37 -4.44 -4.09
CA ALA A 86 -3.18 -3.90 -2.74
C ALA A 86 -4.50 -3.55 -2.06
N THR A 87 -5.52 -3.14 -2.83
CA THR A 87 -6.87 -2.89 -2.31
C THR A 87 -7.47 -4.16 -1.69
N LEU A 88 -7.33 -5.30 -2.38
CA LEU A 88 -7.80 -6.60 -1.89
C LEU A 88 -7.06 -7.01 -0.62
N VAL A 89 -5.72 -6.82 -0.60
CA VAL A 89 -4.89 -7.10 0.57
C VAL A 89 -5.32 -6.24 1.76
N CYS A 90 -5.50 -4.94 1.58
CA CYS A 90 -5.90 -4.03 2.67
C CYS A 90 -7.27 -4.39 3.25
N PHE A 91 -8.26 -4.75 2.42
CA PHE A 91 -9.55 -5.20 2.96
C PHE A 91 -9.46 -6.58 3.62
N GLY A 92 -8.62 -7.49 3.10
CA GLY A 92 -8.29 -8.74 3.77
C GLY A 92 -7.68 -8.50 5.15
N ASP A 93 -6.71 -7.59 5.25
CA ASP A 93 -6.06 -7.23 6.51
C ASP A 93 -7.04 -6.57 7.50
N ALA A 94 -8.00 -5.77 7.01
CA ALA A 94 -9.07 -5.22 7.85
C ALA A 94 -9.95 -6.33 8.46
N ALA A 95 -10.30 -7.35 7.66
CA ALA A 95 -11.07 -8.50 8.13
C ALA A 95 -10.25 -9.36 9.12
N ILE A 96 -8.97 -9.59 8.83
CA ILE A 96 -8.06 -10.30 9.73
C ILE A 96 -7.92 -9.53 11.05
N ALA A 97 -7.73 -8.21 11.02
CA ALA A 97 -7.63 -7.38 12.22
C ALA A 97 -8.92 -7.42 13.06
N ALA A 98 -10.08 -7.41 12.41
CA ALA A 98 -11.38 -7.55 13.08
C ALA A 98 -11.51 -8.88 13.84
N VAL A 99 -11.05 -9.99 13.25
CA VAL A 99 -11.14 -11.33 13.87
C VAL A 99 -10.04 -11.56 14.90
N SER A 100 -8.83 -11.06 14.67
CA SER A 100 -7.66 -11.33 15.53
C SER A 100 -7.58 -10.46 16.78
N SER A 101 -7.89 -9.17 16.67
CA SER A 101 -7.78 -8.23 17.80
C SER A 101 -9.04 -7.41 18.06
N GLY A 102 -9.93 -7.26 17.06
CA GLY A 102 -11.12 -6.42 17.16
C GLY A 102 -10.83 -4.92 17.31
N ARG A 103 -9.58 -4.48 17.15
CA ARG A 103 -9.19 -3.08 17.37
C ARG A 103 -9.70 -2.19 16.24
N ALA A 104 -10.66 -1.31 16.56
CA ALA A 104 -11.27 -0.39 15.61
C ALA A 104 -10.25 0.45 14.81
N VAL A 105 -9.17 0.91 15.45
CA VAL A 105 -8.11 1.70 14.78
C VAL A 105 -7.40 0.88 13.70
N SER A 106 -7.09 -0.39 13.97
CA SER A 106 -6.43 -1.27 12.99
C SER A 106 -7.35 -1.58 11.82
N ILE A 107 -8.63 -1.88 12.11
CA ILE A 107 -9.65 -2.12 11.08
C ILE A 107 -9.83 -0.88 10.19
N ALA A 108 -9.94 0.31 10.80
CA ALA A 108 -10.12 1.57 10.09
C ALA A 108 -8.88 1.94 9.25
N PHE A 109 -7.68 1.73 9.78
CA PHE A 109 -6.44 1.96 9.04
C PHE A 109 -6.37 1.11 7.77
N HIS A 110 -6.65 -0.18 7.89
CA HIS A 110 -6.64 -1.11 6.76
C HIS A 110 -7.76 -0.83 5.76
N GLY A 111 -9.00 -0.66 6.25
CA GLY A 111 -10.14 -0.33 5.39
C GLY A 111 -9.98 1.00 4.65
N GLY A 112 -9.45 2.02 5.32
CA GLY A 112 -9.14 3.31 4.72
C GLY A 112 -8.04 3.22 3.67
N SER A 113 -7.00 2.42 3.95
CA SER A 113 -5.93 2.14 2.98
C SER A 113 -6.45 1.41 1.75
N GLY A 114 -7.37 0.46 1.92
CA GLY A 114 -8.03 -0.24 0.81
C GLY A 114 -8.82 0.71 -0.08
N LEU A 115 -9.67 1.57 0.51
CA LEU A 115 -10.40 2.59 -0.25
C LEU A 115 -9.47 3.53 -1.02
N PHE A 116 -8.42 4.01 -0.35
CA PHE A 116 -7.42 4.88 -0.95
C PHE A 116 -6.71 4.21 -2.15
N CYS A 117 -6.24 2.97 -1.96
CA CYS A 117 -5.60 2.19 -3.03
C CYS A 117 -6.56 1.97 -4.21
N GLY A 118 -7.83 1.66 -3.97
CA GLY A 118 -8.81 1.41 -5.03
C GLY A 118 -9.11 2.66 -5.87
N ILE A 119 -9.21 3.82 -5.21
CA ILE A 119 -9.37 5.11 -5.89
C ILE A 119 -8.13 5.39 -6.74
N LEU A 120 -6.93 5.27 -6.16
CA LEU A 120 -5.68 5.56 -6.87
C LEU A 120 -5.44 4.59 -8.03
N ALA A 121 -5.77 3.30 -7.87
CA ALA A 121 -5.74 2.29 -8.92
C ALA A 121 -6.63 2.68 -10.11
N THR A 122 -7.86 3.14 -9.83
CA THR A 122 -8.80 3.58 -10.84
C THR A 122 -8.28 4.79 -11.61
N LEU A 123 -7.64 5.74 -10.91
CA LEU A 123 -7.02 6.90 -11.54
C LEU A 123 -5.82 6.52 -12.40
N ALA A 124 -4.94 5.64 -11.91
CA ALA A 124 -3.80 5.13 -12.67
C ALA A 124 -4.25 4.36 -13.93
N TRP A 125 -5.32 3.56 -13.84
CA TRP A 125 -5.90 2.86 -15.00
C TRP A 125 -6.45 3.81 -16.06
N ARG A 126 -6.99 4.96 -15.64
CA ARG A 126 -7.42 5.99 -16.60
C ARG A 126 -6.22 6.61 -17.32
N LEU A 127 -5.13 6.89 -16.60
CA LEU A 127 -3.89 7.39 -17.19
C LEU A 127 -3.26 6.40 -18.18
N SER A 128 -3.31 5.10 -17.88
CA SER A 128 -2.75 4.09 -18.79
C SER A 128 -3.47 4.03 -20.14
N ARG A 129 -4.77 4.35 -20.17
CA ARG A 129 -5.54 4.40 -21.43
C ARG A 129 -5.29 5.69 -22.23
N THR A 130 -4.95 6.79 -21.57
CA THR A 130 -4.66 8.06 -22.27
C THR A 130 -3.27 8.14 -22.88
N HIS A 131 -2.33 7.30 -22.44
CA HIS A 131 -0.95 7.26 -22.94
C HIS A 131 -0.70 6.12 -23.96
N ALA A 132 -1.72 5.32 -24.25
CA ALA A 132 -1.64 4.16 -25.17
C ALA A 132 -2.18 4.46 -26.58
N GLY A 133 -2.48 5.73 -26.89
CA GLY A 133 -2.85 6.22 -28.22
C GLY A 133 -2.04 7.44 -28.59
#